data_AF-A0A1H6QRR3-F1
#
_entry.id   AF-A0A1H6QRR3-F1
#
_cell.length_a   1.000
_cell.length_b   1.000
_cell.length_c   1.000
_cell.angle_alpha   90.00
_cell.angle_beta   90.00
_cell.angle_gamma   90.00
#
_symmetry.space_group_name_H-M   'P 1'
#
loop_
_entity.id
_entity.type
_entity.pdbx_description
1 polymer ?
#
loop_
_entity_poly.entity_id
_entity_poly.type
_entity_poly.pdbx_seq_one_letter_code
_entity_poly.pdbx_strand_id
1 'polypeptide(L)'
;MADYIKCKHDNGFFVFDTIEKYPEDVAADILDEFVKQDLEAIIYKTSGDHLFQVTGRIRENYVKLILNEAHTDPVLNKMNKIKEALEYSIQDLVLNNMD
;
A
#
# COMPACT_ATOMS: atom_id res chain seq x y z
N MET A 1 8.39 -4.80 -13.44
CA MET A 1 8.59 -4.39 -12.05
C MET A 1 8.02 -5.49 -11.18
N ALA A 2 8.68 -5.89 -10.10
CA ALA A 2 8.06 -6.83 -9.16
C ALA A 2 6.91 -6.09 -8.47
N ASP A 3 5.73 -6.71 -8.38
CA ASP A 3 4.62 -6.15 -7.63
C ASP A 3 4.89 -6.40 -6.13
N TYR A 4 4.96 -5.35 -5.33
CA TYR A 4 5.11 -5.44 -3.87
C TYR A 4 3.80 -5.18 -3.13
N ILE A 5 2.84 -4.55 -3.81
CA ILE A 5 1.56 -4.11 -3.22
C ILE A 5 0.37 -4.65 -4.02
N LYS A 6 -0.58 -5.27 -3.32
CA LYS A 6 -1.95 -5.50 -3.80
C LYS A 6 -2.83 -4.34 -3.36
N CYS A 7 -3.56 -3.75 -4.29
CA CYS A 7 -4.55 -2.72 -3.99
C CYS A 7 -5.96 -3.23 -4.30
N LYS A 8 -6.89 -3.00 -3.38
CA LYS A 8 -8.32 -3.31 -3.55
C LYS A 8 -9.17 -2.17 -3.02
N HIS A 9 -10.37 -2.02 -3.56
CA HIS A 9 -11.37 -1.12 -3.03
C HIS A 9 -12.39 -1.92 -2.23
N ASP A 10 -12.58 -1.58 -0.95
CA ASP A 10 -13.53 -2.24 -0.07
C ASP A 10 -14.19 -1.23 0.88
N ASN A 11 -15.53 -1.25 0.96
CA ASN A 11 -16.33 -0.43 1.88
C ASN A 11 -15.99 1.09 1.90
N GLY A 12 -15.63 1.67 0.75
CA GLY A 12 -15.26 3.10 0.64
C GLY A 12 -13.83 3.40 1.09
N PHE A 13 -12.97 2.38 1.15
CA PHE A 13 -11.55 2.49 1.39
C PHE A 13 -10.76 1.92 0.22
N PHE A 14 -9.65 2.57 -0.11
CA PHE A 14 -8.56 1.86 -0.78
C PHE A 14 -7.72 1.17 0.26
N VAL A 15 -7.52 -0.13 0.07
CA VAL A 15 -6.72 -0.97 0.94
C VAL A 15 -5.51 -1.45 0.16
N PHE A 16 -4.33 -1.17 0.71
CA PHE A 16 -3.02 -1.55 0.20
C PHE A 16 -2.46 -2.63 1.11
N ASP A 17 -2.19 -3.80 0.56
CA ASP A 17 -1.63 -4.94 1.28
C ASP A 17 -0.26 -5.26 0.67
N THR A 18 0.76 -5.48 1.50
CA THR A 18 1.99 -6.09 0.99
C THR A 18 1.70 -7.48 0.43
N ILE A 19 2.32 -7.82 -0.70
CA ILE A 19 2.17 -9.14 -1.33
C ILE A 19 2.91 -10.19 -0.51
N GLU A 20 4.12 -9.85 -0.10
CA GLU A 20 4.96 -10.69 0.73
C GLU A 20 4.85 -10.31 2.20
N LYS A 21 5.43 -11.16 3.03
CA LYS A 21 5.56 -10.95 4.47
C LYS A 21 7.03 -10.72 4.77
N TYR A 22 7.28 -9.83 5.73
CA TYR A 22 8.62 -9.36 6.04
C TYR A 22 8.98 -9.64 7.50
N PRO A 23 10.27 -9.75 7.83
CA PRO A 23 10.75 -9.66 9.21
C PRO A 23 10.21 -8.40 9.93
N GLU A 24 10.18 -8.42 11.26
CA GLU A 24 9.54 -7.38 12.08
C GLU A 24 10.12 -5.98 11.83
N ASP A 25 11.43 -5.87 11.71
CA ASP A 25 12.18 -4.65 11.41
C ASP A 25 11.83 -4.09 10.03
N VAL A 26 11.90 -4.93 8.99
CA VAL A 26 11.53 -4.52 7.63
C VAL A 26 10.03 -4.16 7.55
N ALA A 27 9.16 -4.89 8.25
CA ALA A 27 7.74 -4.57 8.32
C ALA A 27 7.47 -3.24 9.03
N ALA A 28 8.26 -2.89 10.04
CA ALA A 28 8.18 -1.58 10.71
C ALA A 28 8.60 -0.44 9.77
N ASP A 29 9.67 -0.61 9.01
CA ASP A 29 10.08 0.39 8.02
C ASP A 29 9.03 0.57 6.91
N ILE A 30 8.44 -0.54 6.43
CA ILE A 30 7.34 -0.50 5.45
C ILE A 30 6.10 0.20 6.04
N LEU A 31 5.78 -0.04 7.31
CA LEU A 31 4.68 0.65 7.99
C LEU A 31 4.89 2.17 7.98
N ASP A 32 6.11 2.64 8.25
CA ASP A 32 6.44 4.06 8.23
C ASP A 32 6.26 4.66 6.83
N GLU A 33 6.61 3.92 5.77
CA GLU A 33 6.34 4.34 4.38
C GLU A 33 4.84 4.46 4.10
N PHE A 34 4.02 3.56 4.64
CA PHE A 34 2.56 3.65 4.50
C PHE A 34 2.01 4.90 5.20
N VAL A 35 2.50 5.20 6.41
CA VAL A 35 2.09 6.40 7.15
C VAL A 35 2.50 7.68 6.42
N LYS A 36 3.68 7.72 5.78
CA LYS A 36 4.12 8.86 4.94
C LYS A 36 3.21 9.11 3.73
N GLN A 37 2.48 8.11 3.27
CA GLN A 37 1.46 8.23 2.21
C GLN A 37 0.06 8.58 2.75
N ASP A 38 -0.04 9.04 4.00
CA ASP A 38 -1.29 9.35 4.71
C ASP A 38 -2.24 8.14 4.84
N LEU A 39 -1.70 6.91 4.91
CA LEU A 39 -2.49 5.70 5.11
C LEU A 39 -2.67 5.40 6.61
N GLU A 40 -3.88 4.99 6.99
CA GLU A 40 -4.12 4.27 8.25
C GLU A 40 -3.54 2.87 8.10
N ALA A 41 -2.37 2.62 8.69
CA ALA A 41 -1.63 1.38 8.49
C ALA A 41 -1.43 0.57 9.77
N ILE A 42 -1.36 -0.76 9.60
CA ILE A 42 -1.15 -1.73 10.67
C ILE A 42 -0.21 -2.83 10.22
N ILE A 43 0.50 -3.40 11.19
CA ILE A 43 1.28 -4.63 11.05
C ILE A 43 0.50 -5.73 11.76
N TYR A 44 0.34 -6.89 11.12
CA TYR A 44 -0.17 -8.07 11.80
C TYR A 44 0.69 -9.29 11.53
N LYS A 45 0.90 -10.06 12.59
CA LYS A 45 1.59 -11.34 12.54
C LYS A 45 0.67 -12.37 11.92
N THR A 46 1.14 -13.06 10.88
CA THR A 46 0.45 -14.24 10.38
C THR A 46 1.04 -15.47 11.06
N SER A 47 0.16 -16.38 11.50
CA SER A 47 0.53 -17.48 12.39
C SER A 47 1.65 -18.37 11.84
N GLY A 48 2.56 -18.82 12.71
CA GLY A 48 3.58 -19.83 12.41
C GLY A 48 5.01 -19.27 12.25
N ASP A 49 5.16 -18.13 11.57
CA ASP A 49 6.49 -17.59 11.23
C ASP A 49 6.68 -16.19 11.86
N HIS A 50 7.92 -15.79 12.16
CA HIS A 50 8.26 -14.44 12.62
C HIS A 50 8.16 -13.39 11.47
N LEU A 51 7.16 -13.56 10.61
CA LEU A 51 6.91 -12.77 9.43
C LEU A 51 5.58 -12.03 9.55
N PHE A 52 5.62 -10.77 9.16
CA PHE A 52 4.58 -9.80 9.37
C PHE A 52 4.11 -9.25 8.03
N GLN A 53 2.81 -8.99 7.94
CA GLN A 53 2.20 -8.37 6.78
C GLN A 53 1.80 -6.95 7.14
N VAL A 54 2.02 -6.00 6.23
CA VAL A 54 1.65 -4.60 6.40
C VAL A 54 0.43 -4.30 5.54
N THR A 55 -0.59 -3.72 6.15
CA THR A 55 -1.81 -3.28 5.48
C THR A 55 -2.07 -1.82 5.80
N GLY A 56 -2.30 -1.01 4.76
CA GLY A 56 -2.69 0.39 4.84
C GLY A 56 -4.05 0.59 4.22
N ARG A 57 -4.79 1.56 4.73
CA ARG A 57 -6.02 2.01 4.07
C ARG A 57 -6.14 3.52 4.09
N ILE A 58 -6.85 4.05 3.11
CA ILE A 58 -7.27 5.44 3.09
C ILE A 58 -8.74 5.52 2.74
N ARG A 59 -9.48 6.31 3.51
CA ARG A 59 -10.89 6.55 3.23
C ARG A 59 -11.02 7.35 1.94
N GLU A 60 -11.85 6.86 1.04
CA GLU A 60 -12.20 7.55 -0.17
C GLU A 60 -13.52 8.30 0.05
N ASN A 61 -13.46 9.63 0.04
CA ASN A 61 -14.67 10.46 -0.04
C ASN A 61 -14.99 10.73 -1.51
N TYR A 62 -15.27 9.68 -2.29
CA TYR A 62 -15.62 9.83 -3.70
C TYR A 62 -17.13 9.90 -3.86
N VAL A 63 -17.60 11.11 -4.08
CA VAL A 63 -18.84 11.30 -4.83
C VAL A 63 -18.44 11.03 -6.28
N LYS A 64 -18.96 9.93 -6.84
CA LYS A 64 -18.84 9.61 -8.27
C LYS A 64 -19.48 10.75 -9.05
N LEU A 65 -18.73 11.82 -9.28
CA LEU A 65 -19.10 12.88 -10.18
C LEU A 65 -19.29 12.17 -11.51
N ILE A 66 -20.51 12.20 -12.04
CA ILE A 66 -20.82 11.71 -13.38
C ILE A 66 -20.07 12.64 -14.33
N LEU A 67 -18.77 12.40 -14.48
CA LEU A 67 -17.92 13.08 -15.43
C LEU A 67 -18.25 12.44 -16.77
N ASN A 68 -19.23 13.05 -17.44
CA ASN A 68 -19.18 13.15 -18.89
C ASN A 68 -17.76 13.59 -19.25
N GLU A 69 -17.17 12.92 -20.22
CA GLU A 69 -15.78 13.05 -20.68
C GLU A 69 -14.83 12.04 -20.02
N ALA A 70 -14.57 11.00 -20.80
CA ALA A 70 -13.40 10.19 -20.67
C ALA A 70 -12.17 11.11 -20.56
N HIS A 71 -11.33 10.93 -19.53
CA HIS A 71 -9.94 10.48 -19.75
C HIS A 71 -9.07 10.41 -18.49
N THR A 72 -9.54 10.67 -17.27
CA THR A 72 -8.74 10.27 -16.08
C THR A 72 -9.58 10.34 -14.81
N ASP A 73 -9.83 9.19 -14.20
CA ASP A 73 -10.45 9.17 -12.87
C ASP A 73 -9.42 9.66 -11.84
N PRO A 74 -9.63 10.83 -11.19
CA PRO A 74 -8.66 11.41 -10.26
C PRO A 74 -8.39 10.49 -9.07
N VAL A 75 -9.34 9.62 -8.73
CA VAL A 75 -9.19 8.62 -7.69
C VAL A 75 -8.24 7.53 -8.13
N LEU A 76 -8.43 6.95 -9.32
CA LEU A 76 -7.56 5.92 -9.84
C LEU A 76 -6.12 6.44 -9.98
N ASN A 77 -5.96 7.71 -10.37
CA ASN A 77 -4.65 8.36 -10.40
C ASN A 77 -4.02 8.49 -9.02
N LYS A 78 -4.79 8.91 -8.01
CA LYS A 78 -4.29 9.00 -6.62
C LYS A 78 -3.89 7.61 -6.11
N MET A 79 -4.73 6.62 -6.33
CA MET A 79 -4.49 5.22 -5.95
C MET A 79 -3.21 4.69 -6.60
N ASN A 80 -3.04 4.87 -7.91
CA ASN A 80 -1.86 4.41 -8.64
C ASN A 80 -0.59 5.12 -8.17
N LYS A 81 -0.64 6.42 -7.90
CA LYS A 81 0.52 7.16 -7.36
C LYS A 81 0.97 6.65 -6.00
N ILE A 82 0.02 6.39 -5.09
CA ILE A 82 0.34 5.81 -3.77
C ILE A 82 0.93 4.41 -3.97
N LYS A 83 0.31 3.58 -4.82
CA LYS A 83 0.81 2.24 -5.12
C LYS A 83 2.25 2.28 -5.64
N GLU A 84 2.54 3.11 -6.63
CA GLU A 84 3.88 3.24 -7.23
C GLU A 84 4.92 3.73 -6.21
N ALA A 85 4.57 4.72 -5.37
CA ALA A 85 5.46 5.22 -4.33
C ALA A 85 5.79 4.14 -3.29
N LEU A 86 4.79 3.35 -2.88
CA LEU A 86 4.99 2.24 -1.95
C LEU A 86 5.82 1.11 -2.59
N GLU A 87 5.55 0.76 -3.85
CA GLU A 87 6.34 -0.26 -4.55
C GLU A 87 7.81 0.13 -4.68
N TYR A 88 8.09 1.39 -5.00
CA TYR A 88 9.46 1.89 -5.04
C TYR A 88 10.15 1.83 -3.68
N SER A 89 9.45 2.28 -2.63
CA SER A 89 10.03 2.34 -1.27
C SER A 89 10.27 0.94 -0.69
N ILE A 90 9.34 0.01 -0.89
CA ILE A 90 9.52 -1.39 -0.49
C ILE A 90 10.66 -2.03 -1.27
N GLN A 91 10.76 -1.78 -2.59
CA GLN A 91 11.85 -2.31 -3.38
C GLN A 91 13.21 -1.87 -2.84
N ASP A 92 13.36 -0.59 -2.48
CA ASP A 92 14.60 -0.05 -1.91
C ASP A 92 14.92 -0.68 -0.55
N LEU A 93 13.92 -0.78 0.34
CA LEU A 93 14.08 -1.42 1.65
C LEU A 93 14.48 -2.90 1.53
N VAL A 94 13.85 -3.65 0.62
CA VAL A 94 14.15 -5.07 0.44
C VAL A 94 15.54 -5.27 -0.17
N LEU A 95 15.95 -4.43 -1.13
CA LEU A 95 17.28 -4.53 -1.74
C LEU A 95 18.40 -4.16 -0.76
N ASN A 96 18.21 -3.11 0.06
CA ASN A 96 19.21 -2.64 1.01
C ASN A 96 19.37 -3.55 2.24
N ASN A 97 18.38 -4.41 2.55
CA ASN A 97 18.45 -5.39 3.63
C ASN A 97 19.01 -6.77 3.17
N MET A 98 19.44 -6.90 1.91
CA MET A 98 20.05 -8.12 1.36
C MET A 98 21.59 -8.06 1.20
N ASP A 99 22.22 -6.96 1.61
CA ASP A 99 23.69 -6.80 1.75
C ASP A 99 24.17 -7.06 3.20
#